data_AF-A0A2H0CS86-F1
#
_entry.id   AF-A0A2H0CS86-F1
#
_cell.length_a   1.000
_cell.length_b   1.000
_cell.length_c   1.000
_cell.angle_alpha   90.00
_cell.angle_beta   90.00
_cell.angle_gamma   90.00
#
_symmetry.space_group_name_H-M   'P 1'
#
loop_
_entity.id
_entity.type
_entity.pdbx_description
1 polymer ?
#
loop_
_entity_poly.entity_id
_entity_poly.type
_entity_poly.pdbx_seq_one_letter_code
_entity_poly.pdbx_strand_id
1 'polypeptide(L)'
;MLQNLKNFFKLCLILKNRGNWLLIRKSKKQLWDFFICQNGLIQKPLFSAMIYWFQMLKGLDILVWRLETFGFLFSQRFDDNDRKHLNKYLK
;
A
#
# COMPACT_ATOMS: atom_id res chain seq x y z
N MET A 1 -2.95 12.74 17.27
CA MET A 1 -2.54 11.32 17.17
C MET A 1 -3.69 10.38 16.82
N LEU A 2 -4.85 10.48 17.49
CA LEU A 2 -6.05 9.67 17.17
C LEU A 2 -6.54 9.78 15.71
N GLN A 3 -6.44 10.96 15.09
CA GLN A 3 -6.80 11.17 13.69
C GLN A 3 -5.97 10.29 12.73
N ASN A 4 -4.65 10.21 12.96
CA ASN A 4 -3.73 9.39 12.17
C ASN A 4 -4.03 7.90 12.34
N LEU A 5 -4.41 7.49 13.55
CA LEU A 5 -4.85 6.13 13.85
C LEU A 5 -6.16 5.79 13.11
N LYS A 6 -7.16 6.68 13.12
CA LYS A 6 -8.38 6.51 12.32
C LYS A 6 -8.10 6.44 10.83
N ASN A 7 -7.19 7.27 10.32
CA ASN A 7 -6.75 7.22 8.93
C ASN A 7 -6.05 5.90 8.61
N PHE A 8 -5.17 5.43 9.49
CA PHE A 8 -4.53 4.12 9.33
C PHE A 8 -5.55 2.98 9.27
N PHE A 9 -6.53 2.98 10.17
CA PHE A 9 -7.61 1.99 10.14
C PHE A 9 -8.44 2.07 8.86
N LYS A 10 -8.78 3.27 8.37
CA LYS A 10 -9.43 3.45 7.07
C LYS A 10 -8.58 2.87 5.93
N LEU A 11 -7.27 3.12 5.95
CA LEU A 11 -6.36 2.62 4.94
C LEU A 11 -6.27 1.10 4.96
N CYS A 12 -6.16 0.49 6.14
CA CYS A 12 -6.23 -0.96 6.30
C CYS A 12 -7.57 -1.54 5.81
N LEU A 13 -8.68 -0.84 6.03
CA LEU A 13 -10.00 -1.27 5.58
C LEU A 13 -10.13 -1.19 4.05
N ILE A 14 -9.60 -0.13 3.43
CA ILE A 14 -9.50 0.02 1.98
C ILE A 14 -8.61 -1.08 1.38
N LEU A 15 -7.44 -1.33 1.97
CA LEU A 15 -6.56 -2.44 1.59
C LEU A 15 -7.24 -3.80 1.77
N LYS A 16 -8.05 -3.98 2.82
CA LYS A 16 -8.76 -5.23 3.03
C LYS A 16 -9.84 -5.48 1.98
N ASN A 17 -10.57 -4.43 1.61
CA ASN A 17 -11.68 -4.54 0.66
C ASN A 17 -11.25 -4.48 -0.81
N ARG A 18 -10.18 -3.75 -1.14
CA ARG A 18 -9.72 -3.50 -2.52
C ARG A 18 -8.29 -3.95 -2.79
N GLY A 19 -7.58 -4.40 -1.76
CA GLY A 19 -6.19 -4.80 -1.90
C GLY A 19 -6.08 -6.06 -2.74
N ASN A 20 -5.16 -6.02 -3.71
CA ASN A 20 -4.75 -7.20 -4.43
C ASN A 20 -3.81 -8.03 -3.54
N TRP A 21 -4.39 -8.84 -2.66
CA TRP A 21 -3.66 -9.71 -1.74
C TRP A 21 -2.70 -10.68 -2.44
N LEU A 22 -2.98 -11.03 -3.70
CA LEU A 22 -2.16 -11.93 -4.52
C LEU A 22 -0.86 -11.24 -4.95
N LEU A 23 -0.95 -9.98 -5.42
CA LEU A 23 0.20 -9.11 -5.66
C LEU A 23 0.96 -8.81 -4.38
N ILE A 24 0.26 -8.45 -3.32
CA ILE A 24 0.86 -8.13 -2.03
C ILE A 24 1.64 -9.33 -1.49
N ARG A 25 1.15 -10.55 -1.70
CA ARG A 25 1.85 -11.78 -1.27
C ARG A 25 3.10 -12.04 -2.12
N LYS A 26 3.04 -11.86 -3.44
CA LYS A 26 4.21 -12.04 -4.33
C LYS A 26 5.26 -10.94 -4.15
N SER A 27 4.84 -9.68 -4.15
CA SER A 27 5.71 -8.50 -3.96
C SER A 27 5.84 -8.08 -2.50
N LYS A 28 5.58 -8.98 -1.53
CA LYS A 28 5.66 -8.68 -0.09
C LYS A 28 7.02 -8.08 0.28
N LYS A 29 8.09 -8.58 -0.34
CA LYS A 29 9.46 -8.11 -0.10
C LYS A 29 9.66 -6.68 -0.58
N GLN A 30 9.27 -6.35 -1.82
CA GLN A 30 9.29 -4.98 -2.35
C GLN A 30 8.39 -4.02 -1.55
N LEU A 31 7.23 -4.49 -1.08
CA LEU A 31 6.30 -3.70 -0.30
C LEU A 31 6.88 -3.40 1.09
N TRP A 32 7.54 -4.39 1.70
CA TRP A 32 8.30 -4.22 2.93
C TRP A 32 9.50 -3.31 2.75
N ASP A 33 10.28 -3.46 1.68
CA ASP A 33 11.40 -2.57 1.36
C ASP A 33 10.90 -1.14 1.12
N PHE A 34 9.73 -0.96 0.51
CA PHE A 34 9.10 0.34 0.36
C PHE A 34 8.63 0.93 1.70
N PHE A 35 8.00 0.11 2.56
CA PHE A 35 7.58 0.52 3.90
C PHE A 35 8.74 0.84 4.82
N ILE A 36 9.84 0.11 4.72
CA ILE A 36 11.07 0.37 5.47
C ILE A 36 11.85 1.55 4.85
N CYS A 37 11.45 2.04 3.66
CA CYS A 37 12.29 2.94 2.84
C CYS A 37 13.70 2.36 2.59
N GLN A 38 13.79 1.03 2.47
CA GLN A 38 15.00 0.27 2.20
C GLN A 38 15.31 0.12 0.70
N ASN A 39 14.55 0.77 -0.18
CA ASN A 39 14.89 0.87 -1.59
C ASN A 39 16.09 1.80 -1.77
N GLY A 40 17.30 1.24 -1.67
CA GLY A 40 18.59 1.58 -2.31
C GLY A 40 19.14 3.02 -2.30
N LEU A 41 18.30 4.06 -2.31
CA LEU A 41 18.68 5.46 -2.51
C LEU A 41 18.78 6.25 -1.21
N ILE A 42 18.09 5.84 -0.13
CA ILE A 42 18.12 6.54 1.16
C ILE A 42 17.98 5.52 2.30
N GLN A 43 19.10 5.12 2.90
CA GLN A 43 19.13 4.21 4.04
C GLN A 43 18.80 5.01 5.32
N LYS A 44 17.50 5.21 5.62
CA LYS A 44 17.06 5.84 6.87
C LYS A 44 16.78 4.77 7.94
N PRO A 45 17.03 5.08 9.24
CA PRO A 45 16.71 4.16 10.32
C PRO A 45 15.20 3.87 10.36
N LEU A 46 14.82 2.64 10.69
CA LEU A 46 13.44 2.14 10.76
C LEU A 46 12.47 3.11 11.49
N PHE A 47 12.94 3.76 12.55
CA PHE A 47 12.17 4.77 13.29
C PHE A 47 11.82 6.01 12.46
N SER A 48 12.74 6.48 11.62
CA SER A 48 12.49 7.62 10.73
C SER A 48 11.52 7.25 9.61
N ALA A 49 11.57 6.02 9.11
CA ALA A 49 10.59 5.50 8.15
C ALA A 49 9.19 5.45 8.80
N MET A 50 9.05 4.92 10.02
CA MET A 50 7.77 4.92 10.73
C MET A 50 7.21 6.33 10.92
N ILE A 51 8.04 7.31 11.30
CA ILE A 51 7.62 8.72 11.43
C ILE A 51 7.20 9.31 10.08
N TYR A 52 7.94 9.01 9.01
CA TYR A 52 7.59 9.42 7.65
C TYR A 52 6.23 8.86 7.22
N TRP A 53 5.96 7.58 7.50
CA TRP A 53 4.65 6.96 7.30
C TRP A 53 3.58 7.62 8.17
N PHE A 54 3.90 7.98 9.41
CA PHE A 54 2.98 8.68 10.30
C PHE A 54 2.59 10.08 9.80
N GLN A 55 3.53 10.77 9.15
CA GLN A 55 3.28 12.04 8.47
C GLN A 55 2.51 11.84 7.15
N MET A 56 2.86 10.82 6.36
CA MET A 56 2.12 10.43 5.14
C MET A 56 0.68 10.03 5.43
N LEU A 57 0.39 9.40 6.58
CA LEU A 57 -0.98 9.08 7.03
C LEU A 57 -1.85 10.32 7.28
N LYS A 58 -1.23 11.50 7.44
CA LYS A 58 -1.94 12.78 7.47
C LYS A 58 -2.48 13.14 6.08
N GLY A 59 -1.79 12.72 5.01
CA GLY A 59 -2.22 12.78 3.61
C GLY A 59 -2.65 11.42 3.07
N LEU A 60 -3.64 10.80 3.72
CA LEU A 60 -4.13 9.45 3.40
C LEU A 60 -4.41 9.26 1.90
N ASP A 61 -4.98 10.25 1.23
CA ASP A 61 -5.27 10.20 -0.21
C ASP A 61 -4.03 9.97 -1.07
N ILE A 62 -2.89 10.61 -0.74
CA ILE A 62 -1.61 10.42 -1.45
C ILE A 62 -1.11 8.99 -1.27
N LEU A 63 -1.32 8.44 -0.08
CA LEU A 63 -0.88 7.10 0.29
C LEU A 63 -1.73 6.03 -0.42
N VAL A 64 -3.05 6.23 -0.45
CA VAL A 64 -3.99 5.43 -1.23
C VAL A 64 -3.66 5.51 -2.72
N TRP A 65 -3.42 6.70 -3.25
CA TRP A 65 -3.04 6.91 -4.65
C TRP A 65 -1.71 6.24 -5.00
N ARG A 66 -0.72 6.25 -4.11
CA ARG A 66 0.52 5.46 -4.29
C ARG A 66 0.23 3.98 -4.35
N LEU A 67 -0.55 3.45 -3.41
CA LEU A 67 -0.90 2.03 -3.37
C LEU A 67 -1.71 1.60 -4.61
N GLU A 68 -2.53 2.49 -5.15
CA GLU A 68 -3.24 2.29 -6.42
C GLU A 68 -2.29 2.33 -7.62
N THR A 69 -1.36 3.29 -7.66
CA THR A 69 -0.33 3.39 -8.70
C THR A 69 0.59 2.17 -8.74
N PHE A 70 0.94 1.62 -7.58
CA PHE A 70 1.71 0.38 -7.50
C PHE A 70 0.89 -0.87 -7.89
N GLY A 71 -0.42 -0.75 -8.08
CA GLY A 71 -1.31 -1.87 -8.37
C GLY A 71 -1.64 -2.73 -7.14
N PHE A 72 -1.25 -2.31 -5.93
CA PHE A 72 -1.61 -3.00 -4.69
C PHE A 72 -3.08 -2.80 -4.33
N LEU A 73 -3.69 -1.71 -4.78
CA LEU A 73 -5.13 -1.47 -4.70
C LEU A 73 -5.73 -1.63 -6.11
N PHE A 74 -6.77 -2.44 -6.21
CA PHE A 74 -7.61 -2.42 -7.39
C PHE A 74 -8.43 -1.12 -7.40
N SER A 75 -8.41 -0.43 -8.53
CA SER A 75 -9.29 0.71 -8.74
C SER A 75 -10.74 0.29 -8.60
N GLN A 76 -11.58 1.19 -8.09
CA GLN A 76 -13.02 0.92 -7.85
C GLN A 76 -13.77 0.50 -9.11
N ARG A 77 -13.19 0.78 -10.29
CA ARG A 77 -13.73 0.44 -11.61
C ARG A 77 -13.54 -1.02 -12.04
N PHE A 78 -12.69 -1.79 -11.37
CA PHE A 78 -12.42 -3.17 -11.77
C PHE A 78 -13.37 -4.15 -11.09
N ASP A 79 -14.10 -4.89 -11.92
CA ASP A 79 -14.98 -5.97 -11.49
C ASP A 79 -14.15 -7.20 -11.06
N ASP A 80 -14.74 -8.13 -10.31
CA ASP A 80 -14.02 -9.30 -9.80
C ASP A 80 -13.44 -10.19 -10.91
N ASN A 81 -14.04 -10.15 -12.10
CA ASN A 81 -13.51 -10.81 -13.30
C ASN A 81 -12.25 -10.13 -13.86
N ASP A 82 -12.20 -8.80 -13.90
CA ASP A 82 -11.02 -8.06 -14.34
C ASP A 82 -9.85 -8.26 -13.37
N ARG A 83 -10.15 -8.34 -12.07
CA ARG A 83 -9.17 -8.64 -11.02
C ARG A 83 -8.54 -10.02 -11.22
N LYS A 84 -9.36 -11.03 -11.53
CA LYS A 84 -8.89 -12.38 -11.88
C LYS A 84 -8.06 -12.39 -13.16
N HIS A 85 -8.45 -11.60 -14.16
CA HIS A 85 -7.72 -11.51 -15.43
C HIS A 85 -6.33 -10.86 -15.24
N LEU A 86 -6.25 -9.76 -14.49
CA LEU A 86 -4.98 -9.11 -14.13
C LEU A 86 -4.07 -10.03 -13.31
N ASN A 87 -4.64 -10.78 -12.37
CA ASN A 87 -3.90 -11.78 -11.59
C ASN A 87 -3.38 -12.95 -12.43
N LYS A 88 -3.91 -13.19 -13.63
CA LYS A 88 -3.45 -14.24 -14.55
C LYS A 88 -2.09 -13.90 -15.17
N TYR A 89 -1.78 -12.61 -15.37
CA TYR A 89 -0.48 -12.14 -15.88
C TYR A 89 0.61 -12.11 -14.82
N LEU A 90 0.21 -12.24 -13.56
CA LEU A 90 1.13 -12.32 -12.43
C LEU A 90 1.54 -13.76 -12.12
N LYS A 91 1.22 -14.72 -12.99
CA LYS A 91 1.52 -16.14 -12.78
C LYS A 91 3.01 -16.41 -12.96
#